data_AF-A0A847AKY2-F1
#
_entry.id   AF-A0A847AKY2-F1
#
_cell.length_a   1.000
_cell.length_b   1.000
_cell.length_c   1.000
_cell.angle_alpha   90.00
_cell.angle_beta   90.00
_cell.angle_gamma   90.00
#
_symmetry.space_group_name_H-M   'P 1'
#
loop_
_entity.id
_entity.type
_entity.pdbx_description
1 polymer ?
#
loop_
_entity_poly.entity_id
_entity_poly.type
_entity_poly.pdbx_seq_one_letter_code
_entity_poly.pdbx_strand_id
1 'polypeptide(L)'
;MNELRNIFPELSFKYKYNPNTSTHIVDVRPLDCYQRNQDYIKYEAEFGFEFDNIFYPETILFVSEDSLTQISNPEFVFNANQFSEDLQKPMTVVEINSMLADINFMLESDYALAA
;
A
#
# COMPACT_ATOMS: atom_id res chain seq x y z
N MET A 1 -2.90 -2.30 -2.08
CA MET A 1 -2.92 -0.88 -2.54
C MET A 1 -4.29 -0.38 -3.01
N ASN A 2 -5.10 -1.16 -3.76
CA ASN A 2 -6.47 -0.74 -4.12
C ASN A 2 -7.41 -0.57 -2.90
N GLU A 3 -7.19 -1.32 -1.82
CA GLU A 3 -7.99 -1.19 -0.60
C GLU A 3 -7.72 0.11 0.16
N LEU A 4 -6.44 0.52 0.27
CA LEU A 4 -6.04 1.81 0.85
C LEU A 4 -6.69 3.01 0.16
N ARG A 5 -6.84 2.94 -1.18
CA ARG A 5 -7.56 3.94 -1.98
C ARG A 5 -9.03 4.09 -1.57
N ASN A 6 -9.70 2.99 -1.23
CA ASN A 6 -11.11 3.02 -0.87
C ASN A 6 -11.31 3.46 0.58
N ILE A 7 -10.35 3.16 1.45
CA ILE A 7 -10.41 3.48 2.87
C ILE A 7 -10.01 4.95 3.11
N PHE A 8 -9.02 5.47 2.37
CA PHE A 8 -8.49 6.83 2.54
C PHE A 8 -8.41 7.57 1.19
N PRO A 9 -9.55 7.96 0.60
CA PRO A 9 -9.59 8.57 -0.73
C PRO A 9 -8.89 9.94 -0.80
N GLU A 10 -8.73 10.64 0.34
CA GLU A 10 -8.03 11.91 0.45
C GLU A 10 -6.50 11.78 0.52
N LEU A 11 -5.98 10.57 0.71
CA LEU A 11 -4.54 10.32 0.80
C LEU A 11 -3.95 9.88 -0.54
N SER A 12 -2.74 10.33 -0.81
CA SER A 12 -1.90 9.93 -1.92
C SER A 12 -0.71 9.18 -1.35
N PHE A 13 -0.27 8.14 -2.06
CA PHE A 13 0.81 7.27 -1.62
C PHE A 13 1.85 7.14 -2.72
N LYS A 14 3.13 7.19 -2.37
CA LYS A 14 4.20 6.66 -3.23
C LYS A 14 4.88 5.55 -2.48
N TYR A 15 5.34 4.55 -3.23
CA TYR A 15 6.05 3.43 -2.65
C TYR A 15 7.36 3.18 -3.39
N LYS A 16 8.36 2.75 -2.63
CA LYS A 16 9.62 2.23 -3.15
C LYS A 16 10.23 1.25 -2.17
N TYR A 17 10.79 0.16 -2.68
CA TYR A 17 11.64 -0.72 -1.90
C TYR A 17 13.10 -0.28 -2.00
N ASN A 18 13.79 -0.22 -0.86
CA ASN A 18 15.22 -0.02 -0.79
C ASN A 18 15.90 -1.36 -0.45
N PRO A 19 16.47 -2.07 -1.45
CA PRO A 19 17.09 -3.38 -1.22
C PRO A 19 18.38 -3.29 -0.39
N ASN A 20 19.02 -2.12 -0.30
CA ASN A 20 20.25 -1.97 0.49
C ASN A 20 19.99 -2.02 2.00
N THR A 21 18.78 -1.66 2.43
CA THR A 21 18.38 -1.62 3.83
C THR A 21 17.20 -2.55 4.12
N SER A 22 16.78 -3.34 3.13
CA SER A 22 15.56 -4.16 3.19
C SER A 22 14.35 -3.36 3.71
N THR A 23 14.17 -2.14 3.21
CA THR A 23 13.16 -1.20 3.72
C THR A 23 12.13 -0.85 2.66
N HIS A 24 10.86 -1.04 2.98
CA HIS A 24 9.72 -0.57 2.22
C HIS A 24 9.40 0.85 2.67
N ILE A 25 9.50 1.82 1.76
CA ILE A 25 9.23 3.23 2.07
C ILE A 25 7.91 3.63 1.44
N VAL A 26 6.98 4.14 2.26
CA VAL A 26 5.68 4.66 1.83
C VAL A 26 5.63 6.15 2.12
N ASP A 27 5.60 6.98 1.08
CA ASP A 27 5.42 8.44 1.18
C ASP A 27 3.91 8.75 1.13
N VAL A 28 3.39 9.37 2.18
CA VAL A 28 1.97 9.64 2.42
C VAL A 28 1.71 11.14 2.36
N ARG A 29 0.71 11.54 1.58
CA ARG A 29 0.37 12.95 1.33
C ARG A 29 -1.14 13.18 1.28
N PRO A 30 -1.65 14.38 1.59
CA PRO A 30 -0.91 15.53 2.13
C PRO A 30 -0.59 15.36 3.62
N LEU A 31 0.45 16.05 4.10
CA LEU A 31 0.89 16.00 5.50
C LEU A 31 -0.25 16.26 6.50
N ASP A 32 -1.11 17.24 6.21
CA ASP A 32 -2.24 17.60 7.07
C ASP A 32 -3.23 16.44 7.27
N CYS A 33 -3.49 15.65 6.23
CA CYS A 33 -4.36 14.48 6.32
C CYS A 33 -3.66 13.34 7.05
N TYR A 34 -2.38 13.10 6.75
CA TYR A 34 -1.55 12.11 7.42
C TYR A 34 -1.53 12.31 8.95
N GLN A 35 -1.37 13.56 9.42
CA GLN A 35 -1.27 13.86 10.85
C GLN A 35 -2.63 13.93 11.58
N ARG A 36 -3.73 14.21 10.87
CA ARG A 36 -5.04 14.45 11.49
C ARG A 36 -6.02 13.29 11.34
N ASN A 37 -5.84 12.43 10.34
CA ASN A 37 -6.71 11.28 10.13
C ASN A 37 -6.39 10.18 11.16
N GLN A 38 -7.18 10.13 12.24
CA GLN A 38 -7.02 9.14 13.32
C GLN A 38 -7.20 7.70 12.85
N ASP A 39 -8.07 7.47 11.86
CA ASP A 39 -8.32 6.14 11.31
C ASP A 39 -7.09 5.67 10.52
N TYR A 40 -6.44 6.57 9.78
CA TYR A 40 -5.19 6.28 9.08
C TYR A 40 -4.04 5.99 10.06
N ILE A 41 -3.88 6.82 11.10
CA ILE A 41 -2.83 6.62 12.12
C ILE A 41 -2.98 5.26 12.79
N LYS A 42 -4.21 4.86 13.10
CA LYS A 42 -4.48 3.54 13.68
C LYS A 42 -4.17 2.42 12.69
N TYR A 43 -4.61 2.56 11.43
CA TYR A 43 -4.32 1.61 10.37
C TYR A 43 -2.80 1.44 10.16
N GLU A 44 -2.04 2.52 10.11
CA GLU A 44 -0.58 2.49 9.93
C GLU A 44 0.10 1.69 11.05
N ALA A 45 -0.30 1.92 12.30
CA ALA A 45 0.27 1.22 13.44
C ALA A 45 -0.04 -0.29 13.42
N GLU A 46 -1.29 -0.66 13.10
CA GLU A 46 -1.71 -2.07 12.99
C GLU A 46 -1.00 -2.76 11.81
N PHE A 47 -0.98 -2.11 10.66
CA PHE A 47 -0.32 -2.61 9.47
C PHE A 47 1.19 -2.75 9.64
N GLY A 48 1.86 -1.79 10.29
CA GLY A 48 3.29 -1.89 10.58
C GLY A 48 3.61 -3.11 11.45
N PHE A 49 2.80 -3.35 12.48
CA PHE A 49 2.96 -4.54 13.33
C PHE A 49 2.72 -5.85 12.57
N GLU A 50 1.68 -5.92 11.74
CA GLU A 50 1.43 -7.10 10.90
C GLU A 50 2.55 -7.33 9.88
N PHE A 51 3.04 -6.26 9.26
CA PHE A 51 4.13 -6.30 8.29
C PHE A 51 5.40 -6.90 8.91
N ASP A 52 5.84 -6.37 10.06
CA ASP A 52 7.05 -6.82 10.74
C ASP A 52 6.96 -8.31 11.16
N ASN A 53 5.76 -8.79 11.51
CA ASN A 53 5.56 -10.20 11.85
C ASN A 53 5.63 -11.14 10.63
N ILE A 54 5.22 -10.67 9.46
CA ILE A 54 5.14 -11.50 8.23
C ILE A 54 6.47 -11.44 7.45
N PHE A 55 7.09 -10.27 7.35
CA PHE A 55 8.18 -10.00 6.42
C PHE A 55 9.55 -9.84 7.08
N TYR A 56 9.71 -10.22 8.36
CA TYR A 56 11.00 -10.17 9.04
C TYR A 56 12.11 -10.89 8.23
N PRO A 57 13.29 -10.27 7.99
CA PRO A 57 13.83 -9.07 8.63
C PRO A 57 13.60 -7.75 7.87
N GLU A 58 12.70 -7.72 6.89
CA GLU A 58 12.34 -6.47 6.19
C GLU A 58 11.62 -5.50 7.14
N THR A 59 11.65 -4.22 6.80
CA THR A 59 11.02 -3.15 7.61
C THR A 59 10.19 -2.25 6.72
N ILE A 60 9.08 -1.74 7.24
CA ILE A 60 8.28 -0.71 6.57
C ILE A 60 8.40 0.64 7.26
N LEU A 61 8.55 1.71 6.47
CA LEU A 61 8.71 3.08 6.93
C LEU A 61 7.72 3.99 6.21
N PHE A 62 6.82 4.60 6.97
CA PHE A 62 5.92 5.65 6.50
C PHE A 62 6.58 7.02 6.67
N VAL A 63 6.54 7.82 5.62
CA VAL A 63 7.13 9.16 5.58
C VAL A 63 6.14 10.15 4.99
N SER A 64 6.27 11.41 5.37
CA SER A 64 5.46 12.52 4.86
C SER A 64 6.32 13.56 4.16
N GLU A 65 5.68 14.60 3.63
CA GLU A 65 6.34 15.62 2.80
C GLU A 65 7.48 16.36 3.49
N ASP A 66 7.45 16.46 4.82
CA ASP A 66 8.45 17.08 5.68
C ASP A 66 9.59 16.14 6.09
N SER A 67 9.54 14.86 5.72
CA SER A 67 10.58 13.88 6.01
C SER A 67 11.86 14.16 5.21
N LEU A 68 13.01 13.91 5.85
CA LEU A 68 14.31 13.92 5.16
C LEU A 68 14.40 12.79 4.11
N THR A 69 13.69 11.69 4.34
CA THR A 69 13.63 10.56 3.41
C THR A 69 12.55 10.83 2.38
N GLN A 70 12.97 11.15 1.15
CA GLN A 70 12.09 11.37 0.01
C GLN A 70 12.23 10.24 -1.01
N ILE A 71 11.12 9.84 -1.63
CA ILE A 71 11.13 8.79 -2.66
C ILE A 71 11.42 9.41 -4.03
N SER A 72 12.60 9.10 -4.57
CA SER A 72 12.98 9.36 -5.97
C SER A 72 12.77 8.10 -6.82
N ASN A 73 12.09 8.24 -7.96
CA ASN A 73 11.68 7.14 -8.86
C ASN A 73 10.86 6.06 -8.13
N PRO A 74 9.62 6.37 -7.73
CA PRO A 74 8.74 5.43 -7.05
C PRO A 74 8.38 4.24 -7.97
N GLU A 75 8.25 3.07 -7.37
CA GLU A 75 7.75 1.87 -8.06
C GLU A 75 6.23 1.95 -8.24
N PHE A 76 5.54 2.54 -7.26
CA PHE A 76 4.10 2.78 -7.32
C PHE A 76 3.78 4.20 -6.88
N VAL A 77 2.79 4.80 -7.56
CA VAL A 77 2.23 6.11 -7.23
C VAL A 77 0.71 6.00 -7.25
N PHE A 78 0.11 6.43 -6.15
CA PHE A 78 -1.32 6.62 -5.99
C PHE A 78 -1.61 8.08 -5.69
N ASN A 79 -2.52 8.71 -6.44
CA ASN A 79 -2.92 10.10 -6.21
C ASN A 79 -4.42 10.16 -5.88
N ALA A 80 -4.75 10.84 -4.79
CA ALA A 80 -6.13 11.11 -4.36
C ALA A 80 -6.98 11.77 -5.46
N ASN A 81 -6.35 12.56 -6.34
CA ASN A 81 -7.03 13.33 -7.40
C ASN A 81 -7.15 12.63 -8.77
N GLN A 82 -6.91 11.31 -8.89
CA GLN A 82 -7.34 10.57 -10.10
C GLN A 82 -8.83 10.17 -10.02
N PHE A 83 -9.68 11.18 -9.95
CA PHE A 83 -10.98 11.19 -10.62
C PHE A 83 -10.85 12.13 -11.83
N SER A 84 -10.18 11.68 -12.88
CA SER A 84 -10.63 12.05 -14.23
C SER A 84 -11.77 11.11 -14.59
N GLU A 85 -12.79 11.63 -15.24
CA GLU A 85 -14.10 10.99 -15.50
C GLU A 85 -14.04 9.66 -16.30
N ASP A 86 -12.85 9.16 -16.63
CA ASP A 86 -12.60 8.04 -17.56
C ASP A 86 -12.68 6.64 -16.92
N LEU A 87 -12.79 6.52 -15.59
CA LEU A 87 -12.92 5.22 -14.90
C LEU A 87 -14.28 5.09 -14.17
N GLN A 88 -15.36 5.48 -14.82
CA GLN A 88 -16.72 5.01 -14.50
C GLN A 88 -17.06 3.69 -15.20
N LYS A 89 -16.10 2.78 -15.42
CA LYS A 89 -16.47 1.39 -15.72
C LYS A 89 -16.45 0.62 -14.41
N PRO A 90 -17.62 0.34 -13.80
CA PRO A 90 -17.66 -0.55 -12.64
C PRO A 90 -17.02 -1.88 -13.03
N MET A 91 -15.97 -2.26 -12.30
CA MET A 91 -15.37 -3.58 -12.44
C MET A 91 -16.45 -4.61 -12.08
N THR A 92 -16.66 -5.55 -12.98
CA THR A 92 -17.69 -6.58 -12.81
C THR A 92 -17.26 -7.54 -11.72
N VAL A 93 -18.24 -8.15 -11.03
CA VAL A 93 -18.00 -9.20 -10.03
C VAL A 93 -17.14 -10.34 -10.59
N VAL A 94 -17.21 -10.59 -11.90
CA VAL A 94 -16.40 -11.60 -12.58
C VAL A 94 -14.92 -11.24 -12.60
N GLU A 95 -14.58 -9.98 -12.89
CA GLU A 95 -13.20 -9.50 -12.90
C GLU A 95 -12.59 -9.55 -11.48
N ILE A 96 -13.38 -9.22 -10.45
CA ILE A 96 -12.97 -9.32 -9.04
C ILE A 96 -12.68 -10.77 -8.66
N ASN A 97 -13.57 -11.70 -9.03
CA ASN A 97 -13.41 -13.12 -8.69
C ASN A 97 -12.18 -13.74 -9.36
N SER A 98 -11.84 -13.35 -10.59
CA SER A 98 -10.61 -13.81 -11.25
C SER A 98 -9.36 -13.34 -10.51
N MET A 99 -9.31 -12.07 -10.08
CA MET A 99 -8.16 -11.55 -9.33
C MET A 99 -7.98 -12.24 -7.98
N LEU A 100 -9.08 -12.54 -7.26
CA LEU A 100 -9.03 -13.27 -6.00
C LEU A 100 -8.57 -14.73 -6.17
N ALA A 101 -8.94 -15.36 -7.29
CA ALA A 101 -8.47 -16.71 -7.61
C ALA A 101 -6.96 -16.74 -7.89
N ASP A 102 -6.43 -15.73 -8.57
CA ASP A 102 -5.00 -15.61 -8.85
C ASP A 102 -4.19 -15.41 -7.55
N ILE A 103 -4.70 -14.60 -6.61
CA ILE A 103 -4.08 -14.42 -5.29
C ILE A 103 -4.08 -15.72 -4.48
N ASN A 104 -5.20 -16.45 -4.46
CA ASN A 104 -5.27 -17.73 -3.77
C ASN A 104 -4.34 -18.77 -4.38
N PHE A 105 -4.19 -18.78 -5.71
CA PHE A 105 -3.27 -19.70 -6.38
C PHE A 105 -1.81 -19.41 -6.04
N MET A 106 -1.42 -18.13 -5.93
CA MET A 106 -0.07 -17.76 -5.49
C MET A 106 0.19 -18.19 -4.04
N LEU A 107 -0.78 -17.98 -3.14
CA LEU A 107 -0.67 -18.39 -1.74
C LEU A 107 -0.58 -19.92 -1.59
N GLU A 108 -1.39 -20.70 -2.33
CA GLU A 108 -1.33 -22.16 -2.28
C GLU A 108 -0.02 -22.73 -2.82
N SER A 109 0.62 -22.05 -3.78
CA SER A 109 1.92 -22.47 -4.32
C SER A 109 3.07 -22.35 -3.30
N ASP A 110 2.98 -21.39 -2.37
CA ASP A 110 4.00 -21.19 -1.33
C ASP A 110 3.86 -22.21 -0.18
N TYR A 111 2.64 -22.64 0.15
CA TYR A 111 2.42 -23.69 1.16
C TYR A 111 2.73 -25.10 0.64
N ALA A 112 2.65 -25.35 -0.67
CA ALA A 112 2.95 -26.65 -1.27
C ALA A 112 4.46 -26.98 -1.33
N LEU A 113 5.35 -25.99 -1.15
CA LEU A 113 6.80 -26.19 -1.08
C LEU A 113 7.34 -26.48 0.33
N ALA A 114 6.49 -26.40 1.36
CA ALA A 114 6.85 -26.54 2.76
C ALA A 114 6.53 -27.93 3.37
N ALA A 115 6.18 -28.93 2.56
CA ALA A 115 5.81 -30.29 2.99
C ALA A 115 6.84 -31.36 2.60
#